data_AF-A0A2K0VWQ0-F1
#
_entry.id   AF-A0A2K0VWQ0-F1
#
_cell.length_a   1.000
_cell.length_b   1.000
_cell.length_c   1.000
_cell.angle_alpha   90.00
_cell.angle_beta   90.00
_cell.angle_gamma   90.00
#
_symmetry.space_group_name_H-M   'P 1'
#
loop_
_entity.id
_entity.type
_entity.pdbx_description
1 polymer ?
#
loop_
_entity_poly.entity_id
_entity_poly.type
_entity_poly.pdbx_seq_one_letter_code
_entity_poly.pdbx_strand_id
1 'polypeptide(L)'
;MNGAGAIAAFDNRTTNSTDEAQLGGIFQAATYLSGLSGGSWVVGSLYMQNFTTVKSIISASSCFLATLWQFNDSITEGLLGLKV
;
A
#
# COMPACT_ATOMS: atom_id res chain seq x y z
N MET A 1 -0.29 -3.38 -9.18
CA MET A 1 -0.94 -2.44 -8.24
C MET A 1 -0.25 -1.07 -8.29
N ASN A 2 -0.29 -0.41 -9.45
CA ASN A 2 0.63 0.70 -9.74
C ASN A 2 0.39 1.95 -8.90
N GLY A 3 -0.87 2.19 -8.49
CA GLY A 3 -1.21 3.30 -7.60
C GLY A 3 -0.50 3.25 -6.24
N ALA A 4 -0.20 2.05 -5.72
CA ALA A 4 0.58 1.92 -4.49
C ALA A 4 2.03 2.41 -4.69
N GLY A 5 2.63 2.20 -5.86
CA GLY A 5 3.97 2.73 -6.18
C GLY A 5 4.00 4.26 -6.22
N ALA A 6 3.00 4.88 -6.85
CA ALA A 6 2.86 6.34 -6.84
C ALA A 6 2.67 6.89 -5.42
N ILE A 7 1.80 6.25 -4.62
CA ILE A 7 1.62 6.61 -3.20
C ILE A 7 2.94 6.47 -2.44
N ALA A 8 3.71 5.39 -2.65
CA ALA A 8 5.00 5.19 -1.98
C ALA A 8 6.00 6.32 -2.29
N ALA A 9 6.07 6.78 -3.55
CA ALA A 9 6.95 7.87 -3.95
C ALA A 9 6.51 9.23 -3.37
N PHE A 10 5.20 9.45 -3.24
CA PHE A 10 4.64 10.70 -2.73
C PHE A 10 4.54 10.77 -1.20
N ASP A 11 4.62 9.63 -0.52
CA ASP A 11 4.48 9.51 0.92
C ASP A 11 5.82 9.77 1.62
N ASN A 12 5.93 10.88 2.36
CA ASN A 12 7.15 11.24 3.10
C ASN A 12 7.55 10.23 4.20
N ARG A 13 6.67 9.28 4.54
CA ARG A 13 6.95 8.19 5.49
C ARG A 13 7.73 7.05 4.82
N THR A 14 7.85 7.05 3.49
CA THR A 14 8.67 6.10 2.76
C THR A 14 10.15 6.50 2.85
N THR A 15 11.01 5.54 3.19
CA THR A 15 12.46 5.74 3.26
C THR A 15 13.02 6.31 1.96
N ASN A 16 13.84 7.36 2.06
CA ASN A 16 14.47 8.07 0.94
C ASN A 16 13.50 8.75 -0.05
N SER A 17 12.24 9.02 0.36
CA SER A 17 11.26 9.71 -0.49
C SER A 17 11.39 11.24 -0.46
N THR A 18 12.15 11.80 0.47
CA THR A 18 12.32 13.26 0.65
C THR A 18 13.71 13.74 0.26
N ASP A 19 14.54 12.88 -0.32
CA ASP A 19 15.86 13.24 -0.80
C ASP A 19 15.77 14.15 -2.05
N GLU A 20 16.90 14.70 -2.48
CA GLU A 20 16.95 15.55 -3.67
C GLU A 20 16.37 14.82 -4.89
N ALA A 21 15.56 15.54 -5.68
CA ALA A 21 14.83 15.03 -6.84
C ALA A 21 13.76 13.96 -6.57
N GLN A 22 13.31 13.79 -5.32
CA GLN A 22 12.17 12.94 -4.96
C GLN A 22 10.88 13.75 -4.73
N LEU A 23 9.75 13.05 -4.58
CA LEU A 23 8.40 13.64 -4.55
C LEU A 23 7.66 13.43 -3.21
N GLY A 24 8.38 13.02 -2.16
CA GLY A 24 7.82 12.79 -0.83
C GLY A 24 7.21 14.06 -0.24
N GLY A 25 6.01 13.93 0.32
CA GLY A 25 5.23 15.03 0.88
C GLY A 25 4.03 15.44 0.05
N ILE A 26 3.98 15.09 -1.25
CA ILE A 26 2.79 15.32 -2.09
C ILE A 26 1.57 14.60 -1.51
N PHE A 27 1.76 13.37 -0.99
CA PHE A 27 0.66 12.62 -0.40
C PHE A 27 0.14 13.29 0.87
N GLN A 28 1.03 13.84 1.69
CA GLN A 28 0.67 14.60 2.89
C GLN A 28 -0.02 15.93 2.58
N ALA A 29 0.24 16.52 1.42
CA ALA A 29 -0.42 17.74 0.95
C ALA A 29 -1.82 17.47 0.34
N ALA A 30 -2.19 16.22 0.08
CA ALA A 30 -3.46 15.87 -0.55
C ALA A 30 -4.60 15.86 0.48
N THR A 31 -5.73 16.51 0.14
CA THR A 31 -6.96 16.47 0.97
C THR A 31 -7.80 15.22 0.70
N TYR A 32 -7.70 14.64 -0.49
CA TYR A 32 -8.50 13.50 -0.91
C TYR A 32 -7.63 12.42 -1.57
N LEU A 33 -7.92 11.16 -1.23
CA LEU A 33 -7.41 9.99 -1.92
C LEU A 33 -8.59 9.13 -2.34
N SER A 34 -8.75 8.90 -3.64
CA SER A 34 -9.83 8.09 -4.21
C SER A 34 -9.28 6.96 -5.08
N GLY A 35 -9.96 5.82 -5.10
CA GLY A 35 -9.66 4.70 -5.98
C GLY A 35 -10.93 3.99 -6.40
N LEU A 36 -10.98 3.54 -7.67
CA LEU A 36 -12.11 2.82 -8.26
C LEU A 36 -11.68 1.41 -8.67
N SER A 37 -12.58 0.43 -8.54
CA SER A 37 -12.33 -0.96 -8.94
C SER A 37 -11.09 -1.51 -8.23
N GLY A 38 -10.06 -1.98 -8.95
CA GLY A 38 -8.79 -2.39 -8.35
C GLY A 38 -8.06 -1.29 -7.56
N GLY A 39 -8.30 -0.01 -7.86
CA GLY A 39 -7.77 1.10 -7.07
C GLY A 39 -8.40 1.21 -5.67
N SER A 40 -9.67 0.80 -5.53
CA SER A 40 -10.36 0.79 -4.23
C SER A 40 -9.72 -0.19 -3.24
N TRP A 41 -9.09 -1.26 -3.74
CA TRP A 41 -8.34 -2.20 -2.92
C TRP A 41 -7.12 -1.53 -2.26
N VAL A 42 -6.38 -0.71 -3.00
CA VAL A 42 -5.23 0.04 -2.46
C VAL A 42 -5.70 1.02 -1.39
N VAL A 43 -6.68 1.86 -1.72
CA VAL A 43 -7.16 2.90 -0.79
C VAL A 43 -7.76 2.27 0.47
N GLY A 44 -8.61 1.25 0.31
CA GLY A 44 -9.25 0.55 1.41
C GLY A 44 -8.26 -0.18 2.30
N SER A 45 -7.32 -0.94 1.72
CA SER A 45 -6.33 -1.68 2.52
C SER A 45 -5.38 -0.77 3.29
N LEU A 46 -4.96 0.38 2.74
CA LEU A 46 -4.16 1.35 3.50
C LEU A 46 -4.97 1.96 4.66
N TYR A 47 -6.20 2.41 4.40
CA TYR A 47 -7.08 3.02 5.41
C TYR A 47 -7.37 2.05 6.56
N MET A 48 -7.76 0.83 6.24
CA MET A 48 -8.17 -0.18 7.24
C MET A 48 -7.00 -0.70 8.08
N GLN A 49 -5.76 -0.50 7.64
CA GLN A 49 -4.55 -0.92 8.36
C GLN A 49 -3.88 0.26 9.06
N ASN A 50 -4.68 1.10 9.72
CA ASN A 50 -4.23 2.28 10.45
C ASN A 50 -3.32 3.20 9.60
N PHE A 51 -3.69 3.39 8.33
CA PHE A 51 -2.90 4.16 7.37
C PHE A 51 -1.42 3.76 7.28
N THR A 52 -1.13 2.45 7.32
CA THR A 52 0.23 1.94 7.12
C THR A 52 0.86 2.44 5.81
N THR A 53 2.19 2.44 5.72
CA THR A 53 2.88 2.83 4.48
C THR A 53 2.90 1.68 3.48
N VAL A 54 2.94 2.02 2.20
CA VAL A 54 3.13 1.01 1.14
C VAL A 54 4.43 0.24 1.35
N LYS A 55 5.51 0.93 1.75
CA LYS A 55 6.82 0.33 2.02
C LYS A 55 6.76 -0.71 3.15
N SER A 56 6.00 -0.43 4.21
CA SER A 56 5.81 -1.35 5.34
C SER A 56 5.11 -2.63 4.92
N ILE A 57 4.09 -2.56 4.05
CA ILE A 57 3.37 -3.76 3.57
C ILE A 57 4.30 -4.63 2.74
N ILE A 58 4.98 -4.07 1.73
CA ILE A 58 5.81 -4.85 0.80
C ILE A 58 7.10 -5.39 1.44
N SER A 59 7.56 -4.77 2.53
CA SER A 59 8.77 -5.18 3.25
C SER A 59 8.47 -6.08 4.46
N ALA A 60 7.19 -6.33 4.75
CA ALA A 60 6.79 -7.17 5.87
C ALA A 60 7.16 -8.63 5.59
N SER A 61 7.92 -9.24 6.50
CA SER A 61 8.37 -10.64 6.41
C SER A 61 7.70 -11.56 7.43
N SER A 62 7.01 -10.99 8.43
CA SER A 62 6.21 -11.71 9.42
C SER A 62 5.04 -10.84 9.87
N CYS A 63 4.01 -11.44 10.49
CA CYS A 63 2.74 -10.81 10.89
C CYS A 63 1.72 -10.61 9.76
N PHE A 64 0.51 -10.15 10.12
CA PHE A 64 -0.64 -9.96 9.23
C PHE A 64 -0.33 -9.10 7.99
N LEU A 65 0.54 -8.08 8.12
CA LEU A 65 0.91 -7.22 6.98
C LEU A 65 1.59 -8.00 5.84
N ALA A 66 2.35 -9.05 6.14
CA ALA A 66 2.95 -9.92 5.13
C ALA A 66 1.90 -10.71 4.33
N THR A 67 0.68 -10.83 4.87
CA THR A 67 -0.45 -11.50 4.22
C THR A 67 -1.43 -10.54 3.55
N LEU A 68 -1.25 -9.23 3.69
CA LEU A 68 -2.24 -8.25 3.22
C LEU A 68 -2.34 -8.22 1.68
N TRP A 69 -1.20 -8.18 1.00
CA TRP A 69 -1.12 -8.11 -0.46
C TRP A 69 -0.37 -9.31 -1.03
N GLN A 70 -1.12 -10.33 -1.47
CA GLN A 70 -0.60 -11.60 -1.97
C GLN A 70 -0.74 -11.67 -3.49
N PHE A 71 0.11 -10.96 -4.23
CA PHE A 71 0.03 -10.94 -5.70
C PHE A 71 0.42 -12.25 -6.38
N ASN A 72 1.01 -13.18 -5.62
CA ASN A 72 1.44 -14.47 -6.14
C ASN A 72 0.34 -15.55 -6.05
N ASP A 73 -0.79 -15.22 -5.42
CA ASP A 73 -1.94 -16.10 -5.24
C ASP A 73 -3.13 -15.62 -6.09
N SER A 74 -3.96 -16.55 -6.56
CA SER A 74 -5.22 -16.21 -7.22
C SER A 74 -6.23 -15.70 -6.19
N ILE A 75 -7.05 -14.73 -6.60
CA ILE A 75 -8.13 -14.19 -5.77
C ILE A 75 -9.17 -15.24 -5.36
N THR A 76 -9.33 -16.31 -6.15
CA THR A 76 -10.28 -17.40 -5.88
C THR A 76 -9.85 -18.31 -4.74
N GLU A 77 -8.55 -18.35 -4.43
CA GLU A 77 -7.99 -19.17 -3.34
C GLU A 77 -8.21 -18.50 -1.98
N GLY A 78 -8.56 -17.21 -1.95
CA GLY A 78 -8.65 -16.43 -0.72
C GLY A 78 -7.29 -16.06 -0.14
N LEU A 79 -7.33 -15.35 1.00
CA LEU A 79 -6.12 -14.92 1.72
C LEU A 79 -5.44 -16.11 2.40
N LEU A 80 -4.12 -16.11 2.56
CA LEU A 80 -3.34 -17.21 3.20
C LEU A 80 -3.91 -17.74 4.54
N GLY A 81 -4.61 -16.94 5.34
CA GLY A 81 -5.24 -17.39 6.59
C GLY A 81 -6.69 -17.91 6.47
N LEU A 82 -7.25 -17.87 5.26
CA LEU A 82 -8.64 -18.18 4.93
C LEU A 82 -8.75 -19.07 3.68
N LYS A 83 -7.64 -19.66 3.21
CA LYS A 83 -7.64 -20.61 2.10
C LYS A 83 -8.46 -21.84 2.52
N VAL A 84 -9.38 -22.26 1.66
CA VAL A 84 -10.29 -23.40 1.89
C VAL A 84 -9.72 -24.65 1.24
#